data_AF-A0A662W4D6-F1
#
_entry.id   AF-A0A662W4D6-F1
#
_cell.length_a   1.000
_cell.length_b   1.000
_cell.length_c   1.000
_cell.angle_alpha   90.00
_cell.angle_beta   90.00
_cell.angle_gamma   90.00
#
_symmetry.space_group_name_H-M   'P 1'
#
loop_
_entity.id
_entity.type
_entity.pdbx_description
1 polymer ?
#
loop_
_entity_poly.entity_id
_entity_poly.type
_entity_poly.pdbx_seq_one_letter_code
_entity_poly.pdbx_strand_id
1 'polypeptide(L)'
;MKVIPGRIMKITEGASRELEDLMRRFGRARRRAYSLKWKGYWAPDIERILVMETGLNLDYVRDAYYSIKHLPPHVTFGGRKNQKLRMEGKISKEEYRKRRNSILVSRSRRNTLLDLDTMKLRINCSNGRFIYPKIYIPQSCLREYEPNFRFLPYTVIIKRVNNDMGYRLRFILNEADGRPINKIRGSGLESQLSGWRRKVLL
;
A
#
# COMPACT_ATOMS: atom_id res chain seq x y z
N MET A 1 9.54 -11.59 9.33
CA MET A 1 9.05 -10.47 8.47
C MET A 1 9.66 -9.14 8.93
N LYS A 2 10.48 -8.48 8.09
CA LYS A 2 11.11 -7.19 8.42
C LYS A 2 10.41 -6.05 7.68
N VAL A 3 10.21 -4.91 8.35
CA VAL A 3 9.66 -3.69 7.75
C VAL A 3 10.72 -2.60 7.72
N ILE A 4 11.07 -2.14 6.53
CA ILE A 4 12.03 -1.06 6.30
C ILE A 4 11.29 0.24 5.99
N PRO A 5 11.51 1.32 6.76
CA PRO A 5 10.87 2.60 6.49
C PRO A 5 11.54 3.32 5.31
N GLY A 6 10.75 4.10 4.59
CA GLY A 6 11.27 5.04 3.60
C GLY A 6 10.31 6.20 3.35
N ARG A 7 10.69 7.10 2.44
CA ARG A 7 9.88 8.27 2.05
C ARG A 7 10.10 8.60 0.58
N ILE A 8 9.06 9.08 -0.12
CA ILE A 8 9.24 9.77 -1.40
C ILE A 8 9.74 11.18 -1.11
N MET A 9 10.93 11.51 -1.60
CA MET A 9 11.61 12.79 -1.38
C MET A 9 11.33 13.78 -2.50
N LYS A 10 11.40 13.31 -3.76
CA LYS A 10 11.14 14.15 -4.94
C LYS A 10 10.26 13.38 -5.92
N ILE A 11 9.23 14.05 -6.40
CA ILE A 11 8.31 13.55 -7.43
C ILE A 11 7.90 14.75 -8.27
N THR A 12 7.90 14.61 -9.59
CA THR A 12 7.43 15.68 -10.47
C THR A 12 5.92 15.82 -10.35
N GLU A 13 5.38 16.98 -10.71
CA GLU A 13 3.94 17.23 -10.61
C GLU A 13 3.13 16.21 -11.44
N GLY A 14 3.53 15.95 -12.69
CA GLY A 14 2.89 14.94 -13.54
C GLY A 14 2.94 13.54 -12.92
N ALA A 15 4.10 13.12 -12.38
CA ALA A 15 4.22 11.83 -11.71
C ALA A 15 3.39 11.75 -10.42
N SER A 16 3.25 12.88 -9.70
CA SER A 16 2.38 12.97 -8.53
C SER A 16 0.94 12.72 -8.94
N ARG A 17 0.43 13.43 -9.96
CA ARG A 17 -0.95 13.25 -10.47
C ARG A 17 -1.21 11.80 -10.88
N GLU A 18 -0.28 11.15 -11.57
CA GLU A 18 -0.36 9.73 -11.95
C GLU A 18 -0.41 8.80 -10.71
N LEU A 19 0.41 9.07 -9.69
CA LEU A 19 0.37 8.32 -8.42
C LEU A 19 -0.95 8.52 -7.68
N GLU A 20 -1.47 9.75 -7.65
CA GLU A 20 -2.75 10.06 -7.00
C GLU A 20 -3.92 9.34 -7.66
N ASP A 21 -3.95 9.32 -9.00
CA ASP A 21 -4.96 8.59 -9.75
C ASP A 21 -4.85 7.08 -9.53
N LEU A 22 -3.64 6.53 -9.55
CA LEU A 22 -3.41 5.11 -9.23
C LEU A 22 -3.91 4.76 -7.82
N MET A 23 -3.60 5.58 -6.81
CA MET A 23 -4.10 5.39 -5.44
C MET A 23 -5.62 5.50 -5.33
N ARG A 24 -6.24 6.39 -6.12
CA ARG A 24 -7.70 6.54 -6.21
C ARG A 24 -8.34 5.28 -6.78
N ARG A 25 -7.84 4.76 -7.90
CA ARG A 25 -8.29 3.50 -8.53
C ARG A 25 -8.08 2.30 -7.60
N PHE A 26 -6.90 2.18 -7.00
CA PHE A 26 -6.59 1.11 -6.03
C PHE A 26 -7.51 1.16 -4.80
N GLY A 27 -7.74 2.36 -4.24
CA GLY A 27 -8.67 2.54 -3.13
C GLY A 27 -10.12 2.18 -3.49
N ARG A 28 -10.56 2.47 -4.72
CA ARG A 28 -11.86 2.00 -5.25
C ARG A 28 -11.88 0.48 -5.32
N ALA A 29 -10.85 -0.15 -5.89
CA ALA A 29 -10.74 -1.59 -6.00
C ALA A 29 -10.86 -2.28 -4.63
N ARG A 30 -10.13 -1.80 -3.61
CA ARG A 30 -10.20 -2.35 -2.24
C ARG A 30 -11.61 -2.34 -1.66
N ARG A 31 -12.32 -1.21 -1.77
CA ARG A 31 -13.69 -1.08 -1.26
C ARG A 31 -14.66 -1.97 -2.00
N ARG A 32 -14.52 -2.04 -3.33
CA ARG A 32 -15.37 -2.86 -4.17
C ARG A 32 -15.13 -4.35 -3.93
N ALA A 33 -13.87 -4.77 -3.86
CA ALA A 33 -13.45 -6.11 -3.47
C ALA A 33 -14.04 -6.54 -2.13
N TYR A 34 -13.95 -5.65 -1.12
CA TYR A 34 -14.51 -5.89 0.20
C TYR A 34 -16.04 -6.08 0.16
N SER A 35 -16.75 -5.22 -0.58
CA SER A 35 -18.20 -5.33 -0.74
C SER A 35 -18.61 -6.63 -1.42
N LEU A 36 -17.94 -7.02 -2.51
CA LEU A 36 -18.25 -8.25 -3.25
C LEU A 36 -17.93 -9.51 -2.44
N LYS A 37 -16.79 -9.52 -1.72
CA LYS A 37 -16.43 -10.62 -0.80
C LYS A 37 -17.55 -10.87 0.21
N TRP A 38 -18.06 -9.83 0.86
CA TRP A 38 -19.11 -9.97 1.87
C TRP A 38 -20.50 -10.26 1.27
N LYS A 39 -20.65 -10.14 -0.05
CA LYS A 39 -21.81 -10.64 -0.79
C LYS A 39 -21.66 -12.10 -1.24
N GLY A 40 -20.55 -12.77 -0.91
CA GLY A 40 -20.31 -14.17 -1.25
C GLY A 40 -19.76 -14.42 -2.67
N TYR A 41 -19.31 -13.38 -3.38
CA TYR A 41 -18.72 -13.56 -4.71
C TYR A 41 -17.40 -14.33 -4.63
N TRP A 42 -17.16 -15.20 -5.60
CA TRP A 42 -15.91 -15.95 -5.71
C TRP A 42 -14.75 -15.05 -6.13
N ALA A 43 -13.53 -15.33 -5.65
CA ALA A 43 -12.40 -14.41 -5.78
C ALA A 43 -12.00 -14.11 -7.25
N PRO A 44 -11.94 -15.10 -8.17
CA PRO A 44 -11.69 -14.85 -9.59
C PRO A 44 -12.74 -13.94 -10.27
N ASP A 45 -14.02 -14.05 -9.88
CA ASP A 45 -15.06 -13.17 -10.41
C ASP A 45 -14.88 -11.73 -9.91
N ILE A 46 -14.51 -11.58 -8.63
CA ILE A 46 -14.12 -10.30 -8.06
C ILE A 46 -12.94 -9.71 -8.86
N GLU A 47 -11.89 -10.50 -9.14
CA GLU A 47 -10.75 -10.04 -9.93
C GLU A 47 -11.17 -9.51 -11.31
N ARG A 48 -12.00 -10.28 -12.05
CA ARG A 48 -12.52 -9.87 -13.37
C ARG A 48 -13.32 -8.57 -13.30
N ILE A 49 -14.26 -8.47 -12.37
CA ILE A 49 -15.09 -7.26 -12.18
C ILE A 49 -14.21 -6.05 -11.90
N LEU A 50 -13.21 -6.21 -11.02
CA LEU A 50 -12.34 -5.11 -10.61
C LEU A 50 -11.44 -4.61 -11.73
N VAL A 51 -10.90 -5.50 -12.57
CA VAL A 51 -10.12 -5.09 -13.75
C VAL A 51 -10.97 -4.19 -14.64
N MET A 52 -12.19 -4.61 -14.99
CA MET A 52 -13.10 -3.84 -15.85
C MET A 52 -13.53 -2.51 -15.20
N GLU A 53 -13.93 -2.51 -13.92
CA GLU A 53 -14.47 -1.32 -13.26
C GLU A 53 -13.41 -0.27 -12.92
N THR A 54 -12.15 -0.67 -12.78
CA THR A 54 -11.08 0.22 -12.27
C THR A 54 -9.99 0.53 -13.28
N GLY A 55 -9.87 -0.24 -14.36
CA GLY A 55 -8.75 -0.09 -15.30
C GLY A 55 -7.39 -0.38 -14.66
N LEU A 56 -7.36 -1.13 -13.56
CA LEU A 56 -6.14 -1.64 -12.95
C LEU A 56 -5.72 -2.94 -13.63
N ASN A 57 -4.42 -3.15 -13.76
CA ASN A 57 -3.88 -4.43 -14.14
C ASN A 57 -4.19 -5.50 -13.07
N LEU A 58 -4.12 -6.76 -13.48
CA LEU A 58 -4.50 -7.88 -12.64
C LEU A 58 -3.68 -7.96 -11.34
N ASP A 59 -2.41 -7.58 -11.37
CA ASP A 59 -1.54 -7.59 -10.19
C ASP A 59 -1.99 -6.58 -9.12
N TYR A 60 -2.35 -5.36 -9.52
CA TYR A 60 -2.91 -4.37 -8.60
C TYR A 60 -4.28 -4.79 -8.06
N VAL A 61 -5.11 -5.43 -8.89
CA VAL A 61 -6.41 -5.96 -8.47
C VAL A 61 -6.23 -7.05 -7.41
N ARG A 62 -5.32 -7.99 -7.64
CA ARG A 62 -4.94 -9.02 -6.68
C ARG A 62 -4.44 -8.39 -5.39
N ASP A 63 -3.48 -7.48 -5.48
CA ASP A 63 -2.91 -6.81 -4.30
C ASP A 63 -3.97 -6.03 -3.51
N ALA A 64 -4.94 -5.40 -4.20
CA ALA A 64 -6.10 -4.78 -3.56
C ALA A 64 -6.97 -5.80 -2.81
N TYR A 65 -7.31 -6.93 -3.43
CA TYR A 65 -8.06 -8.01 -2.80
C TYR A 65 -7.32 -8.62 -1.60
N TYR A 66 -6.03 -8.97 -1.76
CA TYR A 66 -5.19 -9.50 -0.68
C TYR A 66 -5.10 -8.53 0.51
N SER A 67 -5.11 -7.22 0.26
CA SER A 67 -5.09 -6.21 1.33
C SER A 67 -6.39 -6.12 2.16
N ILE A 68 -7.49 -6.73 1.69
CA ILE A 68 -8.79 -6.70 2.35
C ILE A 68 -9.34 -8.07 2.76
N LYS A 69 -8.78 -9.17 2.26
CA LYS A 69 -9.40 -10.51 2.37
C LYS A 69 -9.59 -10.97 3.83
N HIS A 70 -8.75 -10.52 4.75
CA HIS A 70 -8.83 -10.86 6.18
C HIS A 70 -9.59 -9.84 7.03
N LEU A 71 -10.18 -8.81 6.41
CA LEU A 71 -10.91 -7.80 7.16
C LEU A 71 -12.26 -8.35 7.66
N PRO A 72 -12.67 -8.00 8.91
CA PRO A 72 -13.96 -8.38 9.46
C PRO A 72 -15.11 -7.70 8.69
N PRO A 73 -16.37 -8.08 8.93
CA PRO A 73 -17.51 -7.36 8.38
C PRO A 73 -17.60 -5.94 8.98
N HIS A 74 -18.33 -5.05 8.30
CA HIS A 74 -18.57 -3.65 8.71
C HIS A 74 -17.32 -2.75 8.92
N VAL A 75 -16.29 -2.91 8.08
CA VAL A 75 -15.11 -2.02 8.10
C VAL A 75 -15.40 -0.67 7.45
N THR A 76 -15.04 0.40 8.18
CA THR A 76 -15.08 1.77 7.68
C THR A 76 -13.79 2.14 6.94
N PHE A 77 -13.84 2.19 5.61
CA PHE A 77 -12.70 2.66 4.81
C PHE A 77 -12.48 4.18 4.99
N GLY A 78 -11.22 4.57 5.19
CA GLY A 78 -10.86 5.96 5.48
C GLY A 78 -10.96 6.33 6.95
N GLY A 79 -11.39 5.41 7.82
CA GLY A 79 -11.37 5.57 9.26
C GLY A 79 -12.63 6.22 9.83
N ARG A 80 -12.99 5.81 11.05
CA ARG A 80 -14.21 6.29 11.74
C ARG A 80 -14.12 7.78 12.04
N LYS A 81 -12.93 8.27 12.41
CA LYS A 81 -12.70 9.69 12.69
C LYS A 81 -13.00 10.57 11.47
N ASN A 82 -12.50 10.19 10.29
CA ASN A 82 -12.76 10.95 9.06
C ASN A 82 -14.24 10.82 8.63
N GLN A 83 -14.88 9.67 8.86
CA GLN A 83 -16.31 9.53 8.61
C GLN A 83 -17.13 10.48 9.50
N LYS A 84 -16.80 10.56 10.80
CA LYS A 84 -17.43 11.50 11.75
C LYS A 84 -17.24 12.95 11.32
N LEU A 85 -16.01 13.37 11.00
CA LEU A 85 -15.73 14.71 10.50
C LEU A 85 -16.54 15.05 9.25
N ARG A 86 -16.75 14.09 8.33
CA ARG A 86 -17.58 14.29 7.13
C ARG A 86 -19.05 14.45 7.49
N MET A 87 -19.58 13.64 8.41
CA MET A 87 -20.98 13.72 8.84
C MET A 87 -21.28 15.03 9.59
N GLU A 88 -20.29 15.54 10.33
CA GLU A 88 -20.35 16.84 11.02
C GLU A 88 -20.13 18.04 10.08
N GLY A 89 -19.96 17.84 8.77
CA GLY A 89 -19.70 18.92 7.81
C GLY A 89 -18.30 19.55 7.89
N LYS A 90 -17.43 19.10 8.81
CA LYS A 90 -16.08 19.65 9.03
C LYS A 90 -15.09 19.36 7.91
N ILE A 91 -15.40 18.38 7.05
CA ILE A 91 -14.63 18.11 5.83
C ILE A 91 -15.58 17.84 4.67
N SER A 92 -15.17 18.27 3.48
CA SER A 92 -15.94 18.06 2.25
C SER A 92 -15.98 16.59 1.83
N LYS A 93 -16.85 16.29 0.85
CA LYS A 93 -16.93 14.98 0.21
C LYS A 93 -15.64 14.68 -0.58
N GLU A 94 -15.05 15.67 -1.27
CA GLU A 94 -13.76 15.52 -1.94
C GLU A 94 -12.64 15.22 -0.96
N GLU A 95 -12.55 15.98 0.14
CA GLU A 95 -11.56 15.82 1.20
C GLU A 95 -11.62 14.40 1.77
N TYR A 96 -12.82 13.91 2.11
CA TYR A 96 -13.03 12.54 2.56
C TYR A 96 -12.63 11.49 1.50
N ARG A 97 -12.97 11.74 0.22
CA ARG A 97 -12.58 10.87 -0.90
C ARG A 97 -11.07 10.77 -1.07
N LYS A 98 -10.33 11.87 -0.88
CA LYS A 98 -8.86 11.91 -0.90
C LYS A 98 -8.29 11.11 0.27
N ARG A 99 -8.75 11.38 1.51
CA ARG A 99 -8.28 10.72 2.74
C ARG A 99 -8.48 9.20 2.74
N ARG A 100 -9.61 8.71 2.22
CA ARG A 100 -9.91 7.26 2.16
C ARG A 100 -9.12 6.49 1.08
N ASN A 101 -8.46 7.19 0.15
CA ASN A 101 -7.63 6.63 -0.92
C ASN A 101 -6.14 6.90 -0.65
N SER A 102 -5.70 6.70 0.59
CA SER A 102 -4.37 7.10 1.07
C SER A 102 -3.32 5.99 1.04
N ILE A 103 -3.64 4.79 0.55
CA ILE A 103 -2.73 3.64 0.57
C ILE A 103 -2.70 2.96 -0.80
N LEU A 104 -1.50 2.65 -1.27
CA LEU A 104 -1.20 1.71 -2.34
C LEU A 104 -0.36 0.56 -1.76
N VAL A 105 -0.70 -0.68 -2.12
CA VAL A 105 0.10 -1.86 -1.78
C VAL A 105 0.46 -2.55 -3.07
N SER A 106 1.73 -2.92 -3.23
CA SER A 106 2.23 -3.54 -4.44
C SER A 106 3.35 -4.52 -4.13
N ARG A 107 3.29 -5.73 -4.67
CA ARG A 107 4.45 -6.63 -4.70
C ARG A 107 5.49 -6.15 -5.71
N SER A 108 6.77 -6.31 -5.36
CA SER A 108 7.88 -5.85 -6.18
C SER A 108 8.07 -6.69 -7.43
N ARG A 109 8.89 -6.20 -8.36
CA ARG A 109 9.24 -6.77 -9.68
C ARG A 109 8.13 -6.77 -10.72
N ARG A 110 6.85 -6.78 -10.31
CA ARG A 110 5.70 -6.60 -11.23
C ARG A 110 5.35 -5.13 -11.41
N ASN A 111 4.85 -4.51 -10.34
CA ASN A 111 4.30 -3.17 -10.36
C ASN A 111 5.23 -2.13 -9.72
N THR A 112 6.07 -2.54 -8.78
CA THR A 112 7.05 -1.67 -8.12
C THR A 112 8.45 -2.25 -8.18
N LEU A 113 9.47 -1.42 -8.36
CA LEU A 113 10.87 -1.85 -8.31
C LEU A 113 11.75 -0.72 -7.80
N LEU A 114 12.46 -0.98 -6.70
CA LEU A 114 13.49 -0.09 -6.19
C LEU A 114 14.78 -0.27 -7.00
N ASP A 115 15.25 0.81 -7.59
CA ASP A 115 16.60 0.97 -8.11
C ASP A 115 17.47 1.54 -6.97
N LEU A 116 18.44 0.74 -6.51
CA LEU A 116 19.32 1.08 -5.40
C LEU A 116 20.42 2.07 -5.79
N ASP A 117 20.80 2.10 -7.06
CA ASP A 117 21.90 2.94 -7.53
C ASP A 117 21.41 4.38 -7.73
N THR A 118 20.19 4.54 -8.25
CA THR A 118 19.57 5.87 -8.42
C THR A 118 18.66 6.29 -7.26
N MET A 119 18.37 5.37 -6.33
CA MET A 119 17.39 5.54 -5.26
C MET A 119 16.02 6.00 -5.78
N LYS A 120 15.60 5.48 -6.94
CA LYS A 120 14.28 5.72 -7.53
C LYS A 120 13.41 4.49 -7.36
N LEU A 121 12.14 4.71 -7.05
CA LEU A 121 11.14 3.65 -7.02
C LEU A 121 10.35 3.69 -8.33
N ARG A 122 10.57 2.73 -9.23
CA ARG A 122 9.71 2.52 -10.39
C ARG A 122 8.33 2.09 -9.92
N ILE A 123 7.28 2.75 -10.42
CA ILE A 123 5.87 2.41 -10.15
C ILE A 123 5.12 2.35 -11.48
N ASN A 124 4.42 1.25 -11.72
CA ASN A 124 3.52 1.08 -12.87
C ASN A 124 2.21 1.85 -12.62
N CYS A 125 1.84 2.76 -13.50
CA CYS A 125 0.60 3.55 -13.37
C CYS A 125 -0.64 2.85 -13.93
N SER A 126 -0.50 1.60 -14.39
CA SER A 126 -1.57 0.77 -14.94
C SER A 126 -2.31 1.44 -16.12
N ASN A 127 -1.54 2.20 -16.92
CA ASN A 127 -1.97 2.89 -18.13
C ASN A 127 -0.86 2.86 -19.20
N GLY A 128 0.05 1.87 -19.10
CA GLY A 128 1.24 1.77 -19.96
C GLY A 128 2.41 2.67 -19.57
N ARG A 129 2.26 3.54 -18.56
CA ARG A 129 3.31 4.45 -18.09
C ARG A 129 3.93 4.00 -16.77
N PHE A 130 5.18 4.40 -16.56
CA PHE A 130 5.90 4.26 -15.30
C PHE A 130 6.30 5.63 -14.76
N ILE A 131 6.27 5.77 -13.44
CA ILE A 131 6.85 6.91 -12.73
C ILE A 131 8.05 6.46 -11.89
N TYR A 132 8.96 7.40 -11.61
CA TYR A 132 10.22 7.13 -10.93
C TYR A 132 10.52 8.16 -9.82
N PRO A 133 9.66 8.29 -8.79
CA PRO A 133 9.95 9.13 -7.64
C PRO A 133 11.30 8.79 -6.99
N LYS A 134 12.06 9.82 -6.63
CA LYS A 134 13.27 9.66 -5.80
C LYS A 134 12.86 9.40 -4.37
N ILE A 135 13.44 8.39 -3.76
CA ILE A 135 13.10 7.96 -2.41
C ILE A 135 14.28 8.09 -1.46
N TYR A 136 13.98 8.00 -0.17
CA TYR A 136 14.94 7.88 0.91
C TYR A 136 14.64 6.60 1.69
N ILE A 137 15.69 5.84 2.00
CA ILE A 137 15.72 4.72 2.95
C ILE A 137 16.90 4.99 3.88
N PRO A 138 16.78 4.80 5.21
CA PRO A 138 17.91 4.99 6.12
C PRO A 138 19.12 4.14 5.73
N GLN A 139 20.32 4.72 5.76
CA GLN A 139 21.55 4.05 5.32
C GLN A 139 21.85 2.78 6.13
N SER A 140 21.51 2.77 7.44
CA SER A 140 21.63 1.57 8.27
C SER A 140 20.81 0.40 7.73
N CYS A 141 19.60 0.67 7.24
CA CYS A 141 18.75 -0.35 6.63
C CYS A 141 19.28 -0.80 5.26
N LEU A 142 19.83 0.11 4.46
CA LEU A 142 20.42 -0.25 3.16
C LEU A 142 21.61 -1.19 3.37
N ARG A 143 22.55 -0.85 4.26
CA ARG A 143 23.70 -1.74 4.55
C ARG A 143 23.31 -3.14 4.98
N GLU A 144 22.26 -3.27 5.80
CA GLU A 144 21.83 -4.56 6.33
C GLU A 144 20.99 -5.36 5.31
N TYR A 145 20.18 -4.71 4.47
CA TYR A 145 19.15 -5.36 3.66
C TYR A 145 19.28 -5.14 2.15
N GLU A 146 20.37 -4.55 1.67
CA GLU A 146 20.63 -4.38 0.23
C GLU A 146 20.50 -5.69 -0.55
N PRO A 147 21.06 -6.84 -0.10
CA PRO A 147 20.89 -8.11 -0.80
C PRO A 147 19.41 -8.50 -0.94
N ASN A 148 18.58 -8.24 0.08
CA ASN A 148 17.14 -8.53 0.00
C ASN A 148 16.45 -7.68 -1.07
N PHE A 149 16.80 -6.40 -1.17
CA PHE A 149 16.24 -5.52 -2.19
C PHE A 149 16.66 -5.90 -3.61
N ARG A 150 17.89 -6.39 -3.81
CA ARG A 150 18.38 -6.86 -5.11
C ARG A 150 17.76 -8.20 -5.50
N PHE A 151 17.77 -9.18 -4.60
CA PHE A 151 17.56 -10.58 -4.97
C PHE A 151 16.20 -11.16 -4.58
N LEU A 152 15.49 -10.59 -3.60
CA LEU A 152 14.24 -11.15 -3.11
C LEU A 152 13.01 -10.30 -3.47
N PRO A 153 11.84 -10.92 -3.64
CA PRO A 153 10.59 -10.18 -3.73
C PRO A 153 10.23 -9.54 -2.39
N TYR A 154 9.68 -8.33 -2.43
CA TYR A 154 9.24 -7.58 -1.27
C TYR A 154 7.92 -6.88 -1.59
N THR A 155 7.19 -6.44 -0.55
CA THR A 155 5.98 -5.64 -0.73
C THR A 155 6.28 -4.18 -0.43
N VAL A 156 5.86 -3.27 -1.31
CA VAL A 156 5.92 -1.84 -1.08
C VAL A 156 4.54 -1.34 -0.67
N ILE A 157 4.47 -0.65 0.46
CA ILE A 157 3.30 0.10 0.89
C ILE A 157 3.62 1.59 0.76
N ILE A 158 2.86 2.28 -0.09
CA ILE A 158 2.92 3.74 -0.23
C ILE A 158 1.72 4.32 0.50
N LYS A 159 1.98 5.17 1.50
CA LYS A 159 0.96 5.85 2.28
C LYS A 159 1.09 7.35 2.11
N ARG A 160 0.03 7.99 1.62
CA ARG A 160 -0.10 9.45 1.59
C ARG A 160 -0.14 9.97 3.02
N VAL A 161 0.65 11.00 3.30
CA VAL A 161 0.58 11.72 4.57
C VAL A 161 -0.48 12.80 4.45
N ASN A 162 -1.25 13.02 5.51
CA ASN A 162 -2.23 14.10 5.55
C ASN A 162 -1.55 15.46 5.32
N ASN A 163 -2.33 16.44 4.85
CA ASN A 163 -1.89 17.81 4.58
C ASN A 163 -0.82 17.89 3.48
N ASP A 164 -0.90 16.99 2.49
CA ASP A 164 -0.05 17.00 1.29
C ASP A 164 1.47 16.99 1.57
N MET A 165 1.89 16.51 2.76
CA MET A 165 3.29 16.36 3.18
C MET A 165 4.05 15.22 2.46
N GLY A 166 3.56 14.80 1.29
CA GLY A 166 4.12 13.72 0.48
C GLY A 166 3.72 12.30 0.91
N TYR A 167 4.62 11.33 0.71
CA TYR A 167 4.33 9.91 0.85
C TYR A 167 5.37 9.19 1.72
N ARG A 168 4.89 8.40 2.68
CA ARG A 168 5.71 7.44 3.42
C ARG A 168 5.71 6.11 2.69
N LEU A 169 6.86 5.46 2.72
CA LEU A 169 7.07 4.12 2.18
C LEU A 169 7.33 3.14 3.32
N ARG A 170 6.86 1.92 3.13
CA ARG A 170 7.27 0.77 3.93
C ARG A 170 7.57 -0.37 2.99
N PHE A 171 8.76 -0.93 3.09
CA PHE A 171 9.15 -2.14 2.38
C PHE A 171 9.01 -3.30 3.36
N ILE A 172 8.16 -4.26 3.04
CA ILE A 172 8.00 -5.49 3.79
C ILE A 172 8.84 -6.53 3.06
N LEU A 173 9.96 -6.89 3.68
CA LEU A 173 10.83 -7.94 3.18
C LEU A 173 10.23 -9.28 3.62
N ASN A 174 9.95 -10.12 2.63
CA ASN A 174 9.64 -11.52 2.88
C ASN A 174 10.97 -12.24 3.09
N GLU A 175 11.05 -13.09 4.10
CA GLU A 175 12.21 -13.96 4.27
C GLU A 175 12.34 -14.90 3.07
N ALA A 176 13.57 -15.24 2.69
CA ALA A 176 13.83 -16.08 1.53
C ALA A 176 13.05 -17.41 1.58
N ASP A 177 12.84 -17.99 2.78
CA ASP A 177 12.22 -19.32 2.96
C ASP A 177 11.24 -19.41 4.15
N GLY A 178 10.62 -18.31 4.57
CA GLY A 178 9.66 -18.34 5.70
C GLY A 178 10.26 -18.70 7.08
N ARG A 179 11.58 -18.57 7.25
CA ARG A 179 12.25 -18.71 8.55
C ARG A 179 12.80 -17.37 9.05
N PRO A 180 12.59 -17.03 10.34
CA PRO A 180 12.90 -15.73 10.91
C PRO A 180 14.39 -15.40 10.88
N ILE A 181 14.71 -14.15 10.53
CA ILE A 181 16.01 -13.56 10.78
C ILE A 181 16.17 -13.38 12.30
N ASN A 182 17.10 -14.18 12.81
CA ASN A 182 17.88 -14.09 14.04
C ASN A 182 17.31 -14.69 15.33
N LYS A 183 18.12 -15.59 15.90
CA LYS A 183 18.45 -15.59 17.34
C LYS A 183 18.34 -14.16 17.87
N ILE A 184 17.28 -13.88 18.62
CA ILE A 184 17.27 -13.10 19.86
C ILE A 184 15.99 -13.52 20.58
N ARG A 185 16.19 -14.00 21.80
CA ARG A 185 15.17 -14.46 22.75
C ARG A 185 14.06 -13.41 22.94
N GLY A 186 12.83 -13.89 23.17
CA GLY A 186 11.83 -13.15 23.95
C GLY A 186 10.63 -12.59 23.17
N SER A 187 9.56 -13.38 23.09
CA SER A 187 8.18 -13.00 23.47
C SER A 187 7.66 -11.57 23.13
N GLY A 188 7.72 -11.14 21.86
CA GLY A 188 7.19 -9.82 21.46
C GLY A 188 6.26 -9.75 20.24
N LEU A 189 6.12 -10.83 19.46
CA LEU A 189 5.57 -10.73 18.09
C LEU A 189 4.04 -10.54 18.04
N GLU A 190 3.28 -11.12 18.97
CA GLU A 190 1.80 -11.04 18.98
C GLU A 190 1.26 -9.70 19.49
N SER A 191 1.97 -9.03 20.41
CA SER A 191 1.57 -7.73 20.92
C SER A 191 1.78 -6.61 19.88
N GLN A 192 2.81 -6.74 19.04
CA GLN A 192 3.11 -5.75 18.00
C GLN A 192 2.15 -5.82 16.81
N LEU A 193 1.71 -7.03 16.41
CA LEU A 193 0.71 -7.22 15.36
C LEU A 193 -0.70 -6.79 15.79
N SER A 194 -1.08 -7.01 17.04
CA SER A 194 -2.37 -6.56 17.60
C SER A 194 -2.44 -5.04 17.81
N GLY A 195 -1.33 -4.39 18.18
CA GLY A 195 -1.23 -2.93 18.27
C GLY A 195 -1.34 -2.22 16.92
N TRP A 196 -0.85 -2.83 15.84
CA TRP A 196 -0.92 -2.28 14.49
C TRP A 196 -2.29 -2.42 13.81
N ARG A 197 -3.02 -3.50 14.08
CA ARG A 197 -4.39 -3.71 13.57
C ARG A 197 -5.37 -2.65 14.08
N ARG A 198 -5.17 -2.11 15.28
CA ARG A 198 -6.01 -1.03 15.85
C ARG A 198 -5.71 0.37 15.28
N LYS A 199 -4.47 0.67 14.87
CA LYS A 199 -4.07 2.05 14.46
C LYS A 199 -4.07 2.32 12.96
N VAL A 200 -4.17 1.30 12.10
CA VAL A 200 -4.07 1.50 10.62
C VAL A 200 -5.42 1.37 9.91
N LEU A 201 -6.46 0.85 10.58
CA LEU A 201 -7.81 0.67 10.02
C LEU A 201 -8.90 1.50 10.73
N LEU A 202 -8.52 2.41 11.63
CA LEU A 202 -9.40 3.41 12.25
C LEU A 202 -9.06 4.85 11.85
#